data_AF-A0A2V9KFI2-F1
#
_entry.id   AF-A0A2V9KFI2-F1
#
_cell.length_a   1.000
_cell.length_b   1.000
_cell.length_c   1.000
_cell.angle_alpha   90.00
_cell.angle_beta   90.00
_cell.angle_gamma   90.00
#
_symmetry.space_group_name_H-M   'P 1'
#
loop_
_entity.id
_entity.type
_entity.pdbx_description
1 polymer ?
#
loop_
_entity_poly.entity_id
_entity_poly.type
_entity_poly.pdbx_seq_one_letter_code
_entity_poly.pdbx_strand_id
1 'polypeptide(L)'
;AAIATLTGGSTLLFPCGAYLTTSALTLNVSNVTVDGSSCATIRNSSGSGGIMVIGGSGNGNPNYGSAVALSTAANELSTSFTTVSSLGVSAGDYVLLKQGGQDSSTGSGNTGCDPSGCRGELVKVASVSGNTVTVTTALHDTYDPSVNAATAQKLVGPVTSMTVKNITFDGSGLNVYGLEIAGVAESTISGVTVKNVQGSALLNRGDFNVAWSNITVTRAGSAQCGSAAWFEGQGNLSVNGLSISSENQGTGSGCLANGAFGFELIQSANGTISNVTVDASGAYGRPFKTTAARWNTFNSLTVKNGVAAYNGVSLEYYSSRNTYNSCVVTNNGAGAGTANGNAGINTFGNFNQYNSFVNCTVTGNGNVQFLVNNYDALRLGMDIGNTINGGTYTGTNTAEPAIAIYGSMACIWVRPTAV
;
A
#
# COMPACT_ATOMS: atom_id res chain seq x y z
N ALA A 1 -11.86 30.02 3.20
CA ALA A 1 -13.12 30.56 3.76
C ALA A 1 -14.19 29.48 3.87
N ALA A 2 -14.72 28.93 2.77
CA ALA A 2 -15.81 27.93 2.80
C ALA A 2 -15.50 26.67 3.64
N ILE A 3 -14.26 26.16 3.58
CA ILE A 3 -13.85 24.99 4.38
C ILE A 3 -14.00 25.24 5.89
N ALA A 4 -13.71 26.46 6.36
CA ALA A 4 -13.73 26.78 7.78
C ALA A 4 -15.15 26.85 8.36
N THR A 5 -16.18 26.88 7.51
CA THR A 5 -17.60 26.93 7.92
C THR A 5 -18.29 25.57 7.80
N LEU A 6 -17.58 24.51 7.40
CA LEU A 6 -18.17 23.18 7.22
C LEU A 6 -18.53 22.56 8.57
N THR A 7 -19.73 21.99 8.62
CA THR A 7 -20.20 21.14 9.71
C THR A 7 -20.61 19.77 9.16
N GLY A 8 -20.83 18.78 10.02
CA GLY A 8 -21.37 17.49 9.59
C GLY A 8 -22.68 17.66 8.79
N GLY A 9 -22.82 16.88 7.73
CA GLY A 9 -23.87 16.97 6.70
C GLY A 9 -23.58 17.95 5.56
N SER A 10 -22.51 18.75 5.64
CA SER A 10 -22.22 19.75 4.61
C SER A 10 -21.72 19.14 3.31
N THR A 11 -22.00 19.82 2.19
CA THR A 11 -21.34 19.59 0.90
C THR A 11 -20.45 20.78 0.55
N LEU A 12 -19.15 20.54 0.45
CA LEU A 12 -18.19 21.43 -0.18
C LEU A 12 -18.25 21.21 -1.70
N LEU A 13 -19.08 22.00 -2.37
CA LEU A 13 -19.25 21.94 -3.82
C LEU A 13 -18.19 22.79 -4.52
N PHE A 14 -17.49 22.18 -5.47
CA PHE A 14 -16.70 22.85 -6.49
C PHE A 14 -17.44 22.75 -7.82
N PRO A 15 -18.10 23.84 -8.27
CA PRO A 15 -18.65 23.93 -9.63
C PRO A 15 -17.58 23.74 -10.72
N CYS A 16 -18.01 23.59 -11.97
CA CYS A 16 -17.06 23.51 -13.09
C CYS A 16 -16.14 24.75 -13.13
N GLY A 17 -14.84 24.50 -13.12
CA GLY A 17 -13.85 25.54 -13.15
C GLY A 17 -12.46 25.06 -12.77
N ALA A 18 -11.48 25.94 -12.98
CA ALA A 18 -10.13 25.75 -12.49
C ALA A 18 -9.92 26.64 -11.25
N TYR A 19 -9.58 26.02 -10.13
CA TYR A 19 -9.35 26.69 -8.85
C TYR A 19 -7.87 26.70 -8.57
N LEU A 20 -7.28 27.89 -8.47
CA LEU A 20 -5.89 28.03 -8.06
C LEU A 20 -5.82 28.16 -6.54
N THR A 21 -5.04 27.30 -5.90
CA THR A 21 -4.71 27.39 -4.48
C THR A 21 -3.23 27.74 -4.31
N THR A 22 -2.95 28.56 -3.31
CA THR A 22 -1.58 28.93 -2.89
C THR A 22 -1.14 28.17 -1.65
N SER A 23 -1.98 27.25 -1.17
CA SER A 23 -1.76 26.40 -0.01
C SER A 23 -2.61 25.13 -0.12
N ALA A 24 -2.29 24.13 0.70
CA ALA A 24 -3.12 22.94 0.87
C ALA A 24 -4.54 23.29 1.33
N LEU A 25 -5.52 22.56 0.83
CA LEU A 25 -6.90 22.58 1.34
C LEU A 25 -7.06 21.51 2.41
N THR A 26 -7.07 21.92 3.68
CA THR A 26 -7.13 20.98 4.82
C THR A 26 -8.56 20.79 5.33
N LEU A 27 -9.01 19.55 5.47
CA LEU A 27 -10.35 19.19 5.95
C LEU A 27 -10.26 18.21 7.13
N ASN A 28 -10.74 18.64 8.30
CA ASN A 28 -10.73 17.85 9.55
C ASN A 28 -12.13 17.72 10.17
N VAL A 29 -13.16 17.65 9.33
CA VAL A 29 -14.56 17.58 9.75
C VAL A 29 -15.18 16.31 9.20
N SER A 30 -15.75 15.48 10.07
CA SER A 30 -16.47 14.25 9.71
C SER A 30 -17.82 14.54 9.06
N ASN A 31 -18.35 13.55 8.33
CA ASN A 31 -19.65 13.61 7.65
C ASN A 31 -19.74 14.79 6.66
N VAL A 32 -18.75 14.93 5.78
CA VAL A 32 -18.72 15.97 4.75
C VAL A 32 -18.60 15.34 3.38
N THR A 33 -19.26 15.94 2.39
CA THR A 33 -19.06 15.61 0.98
C THR A 33 -18.24 16.69 0.29
N VAL A 34 -17.16 16.31 -0.39
CA VAL A 34 -16.42 17.13 -1.36
C VAL A 34 -16.84 16.69 -2.76
N ASP A 35 -17.42 17.60 -3.54
CA ASP A 35 -17.94 17.28 -4.88
C ASP A 35 -17.35 18.22 -5.93
N GLY A 36 -16.61 17.67 -6.90
CA GLY A 36 -16.02 18.40 -8.01
C GLY A 36 -16.92 18.56 -9.25
N SER A 37 -18.18 18.13 -9.19
CA SER A 37 -19.12 18.22 -10.31
C SER A 37 -18.63 17.55 -11.61
N SER A 38 -17.64 16.66 -11.53
CA SER A 38 -16.99 15.94 -12.65
C SER A 38 -16.11 16.80 -13.57
N CYS A 39 -15.94 18.08 -13.29
CA CYS A 39 -15.27 19.05 -14.16
C CYS A 39 -14.38 20.04 -13.40
N ALA A 40 -14.49 20.12 -12.06
CA ALA A 40 -13.64 20.96 -11.25
C ALA A 40 -12.20 20.43 -11.24
N THR A 41 -11.25 21.35 -11.42
CA THR A 41 -9.83 21.09 -11.28
C THR A 41 -9.25 22.02 -10.22
N ILE A 42 -8.64 21.47 -9.19
CA ILE A 42 -7.88 22.22 -8.18
C ILE A 42 -6.41 22.15 -8.55
N ARG A 43 -5.79 23.31 -8.76
CA ARG A 43 -4.37 23.48 -9.06
C ARG A 43 -3.66 24.11 -7.89
N ASN A 44 -2.54 23.52 -7.48
CA ASN A 44 -1.70 24.12 -6.44
C ASN A 44 -0.52 24.87 -7.08
N SER A 45 -0.17 26.02 -6.52
CA SER A 45 0.96 26.88 -6.92
C SER A 45 2.06 27.02 -5.87
N SER A 46 1.90 26.43 -4.68
CA SER A 46 2.82 26.60 -3.55
C SER A 46 4.14 25.83 -3.68
N GLY A 47 4.16 24.76 -4.47
CA GLY A 47 5.33 23.89 -4.63
C GLY A 47 5.65 22.98 -3.43
N SER A 48 4.78 22.89 -2.42
CA SER A 48 4.95 22.00 -1.26
C SER A 48 3.62 21.54 -0.64
N GLY A 49 3.60 20.31 -0.10
CA GLY A 49 2.45 19.70 0.59
C GLY A 49 1.39 19.15 -0.35
N GLY A 50 0.25 18.71 0.19
CA GLY A 50 -0.88 18.18 -0.57
C GLY A 50 -1.75 19.27 -1.21
N ILE A 51 -2.38 18.97 -2.34
CA ILE A 51 -3.41 19.84 -2.92
C ILE A 51 -4.65 19.85 -2.01
N MET A 52 -5.07 18.66 -1.56
CA MET A 52 -6.08 18.48 -0.54
C MET A 52 -5.58 17.49 0.52
N VAL A 53 -5.78 17.84 1.79
CA VAL A 53 -5.37 17.04 2.94
C VAL A 53 -6.58 16.79 3.83
N ILE A 54 -6.91 15.53 4.11
CA ILE A 54 -8.05 15.14 4.93
C ILE A 54 -7.57 14.34 6.14
N GLY A 55 -7.93 14.81 7.33
CA GLY A 55 -7.58 14.16 8.58
C GLY A 55 -6.12 14.33 9.02
N GLY A 56 -5.76 13.60 10.08
CA GLY A 56 -4.41 13.55 10.61
C GLY A 56 -3.92 14.87 11.22
N SER A 57 -2.60 15.06 11.23
CA SER A 57 -1.94 16.29 11.72
C SER A 57 -1.76 17.37 10.64
N GLY A 58 -2.41 17.20 9.48
CA GLY A 58 -2.29 18.12 8.34
C GLY A 58 -0.99 17.98 7.54
N ASN A 59 -0.21 16.92 7.78
CA ASN A 59 1.03 16.58 7.07
C ASN A 59 1.03 15.15 6.49
N GLY A 60 -0.16 14.58 6.27
CA GLY A 60 -0.33 13.21 5.78
C GLY A 60 -0.10 12.11 6.81
N ASN A 61 0.03 12.43 8.11
CA ASN A 61 0.18 11.43 9.17
C ASN A 61 -1.02 11.38 10.14
N PRO A 62 -1.49 10.18 10.53
CA PRO A 62 -2.55 10.00 11.52
C PRO A 62 -2.12 10.47 12.91
N ASN A 63 -3.10 10.85 13.73
CA ASN A 63 -2.86 11.19 15.13
C ASN A 63 -3.03 9.94 15.99
N TYR A 64 -1.93 9.30 16.39
CA TYR A 64 -1.97 8.18 17.32
C TYR A 64 -1.70 8.62 18.75
N GLY A 65 -2.45 8.06 19.70
CA GLY A 65 -2.17 8.21 21.13
C GLY A 65 -0.93 7.43 21.57
N SER A 66 -0.65 7.46 22.87
CA SER A 66 0.47 6.73 23.46
C SER A 66 0.37 5.22 23.18
N ALA A 67 1.51 4.61 22.84
CA ALA A 67 1.62 3.17 22.68
C ALA A 67 1.51 2.46 24.02
N VAL A 68 0.69 1.42 24.06
CA VAL A 68 0.54 0.51 25.21
C VAL A 68 0.95 -0.88 24.76
N ALA A 69 1.84 -1.52 25.52
CA ALA A 69 2.25 -2.89 25.24
C ALA A 69 1.06 -3.87 25.39
N LEU A 70 1.05 -4.91 24.56
CA LEU A 70 0.19 -6.07 24.81
C LEU A 70 0.68 -6.80 26.06
N SER A 71 -0.24 -7.38 26.84
CA SER A 71 0.10 -8.16 28.04
C SER A 71 0.43 -9.63 27.74
N THR A 72 0.01 -10.12 26.58
CA THR A 72 0.26 -11.47 26.08
C THR A 72 0.18 -11.47 24.55
N ALA A 73 0.67 -12.51 23.90
CA ALA A 73 0.54 -12.66 22.46
C ALA A 73 -0.94 -12.71 22.03
N ALA A 74 -1.31 -11.92 21.03
CA ALA A 74 -2.60 -12.00 20.36
C ALA A 74 -2.40 -12.71 19.02
N ASN A 75 -2.96 -13.92 18.89
CA ASN A 75 -2.69 -14.77 17.73
C ASN A 75 -3.40 -14.27 16.47
N GLU A 76 -2.81 -14.53 15.30
CA GLU A 76 -3.48 -14.39 14.01
C GLU A 76 -4.88 -15.04 14.05
N LEU A 77 -5.87 -14.36 13.47
CA LEU A 77 -7.29 -14.67 13.47
C LEU A 77 -8.04 -14.54 14.81
N SER A 78 -7.38 -14.11 15.88
CA SER A 78 -8.07 -13.76 17.12
C SER A 78 -8.97 -12.53 16.90
N THR A 79 -10.04 -12.41 17.68
CA THR A 79 -10.93 -11.23 17.64
C THR A 79 -10.77 -10.34 18.89
N SER A 80 -9.73 -10.57 19.67
CA SER A 80 -9.40 -9.77 20.85
C SER A 80 -7.91 -9.75 21.14
N PHE A 81 -7.48 -8.73 21.88
CA PHE A 81 -6.15 -8.62 22.45
C PHE A 81 -6.25 -7.95 23.83
N THR A 82 -5.23 -8.14 24.67
CA THR A 82 -5.18 -7.55 26.01
C THR A 82 -3.93 -6.70 26.15
N THR A 83 -4.07 -5.54 26.78
CA THR A 83 -3.00 -4.56 27.02
C THR A 83 -2.58 -4.54 28.50
N VAL A 84 -1.35 -4.09 28.78
CA VAL A 84 -0.83 -4.00 30.16
C VAL A 84 -1.54 -2.93 31.00
N SER A 85 -2.12 -1.92 30.34
CA SER A 85 -2.90 -0.84 30.96
C SER A 85 -4.02 -0.41 30.01
N SER A 86 -4.96 0.40 30.50
CA SER A 86 -6.03 0.92 29.64
C SER A 86 -5.49 1.69 28.43
N LEU A 87 -6.03 1.39 27.24
CA LEU A 87 -5.76 2.11 25.99
C LEU A 87 -6.65 3.36 25.81
N GLY A 88 -7.63 3.57 26.71
CA GLY A 88 -8.58 4.69 26.60
C GLY A 88 -9.51 4.60 25.39
N VAL A 89 -9.85 3.37 24.97
CA VAL A 89 -10.75 3.10 23.84
C VAL A 89 -12.13 2.64 24.32
N SER A 90 -13.10 2.79 23.43
CA SER A 90 -14.49 2.38 23.56
C SER A 90 -14.97 1.74 22.25
N ALA A 91 -16.13 1.10 22.26
CA ALA A 91 -16.72 0.55 21.04
C ALA A 91 -16.86 1.64 19.96
N GLY A 92 -16.41 1.35 18.74
CA GLY A 92 -16.37 2.29 17.62
C GLY A 92 -15.06 3.05 17.43
N ASP A 93 -14.16 3.05 18.42
CA ASP A 93 -12.81 3.59 18.27
C ASP A 93 -11.95 2.73 17.33
N TYR A 94 -10.84 3.27 16.84
CA TYR A 94 -9.87 2.55 16.00
C TYR A 94 -8.52 2.44 16.71
N VAL A 95 -7.86 1.32 16.52
CA VAL A 95 -6.59 0.98 17.17
C VAL A 95 -5.60 0.50 16.13
N LEU A 96 -4.41 1.10 16.12
CA LEU A 96 -3.27 0.57 15.39
C LEU A 96 -2.61 -0.49 16.25
N LEU A 97 -2.56 -1.72 15.76
CA LEU A 97 -1.67 -2.76 16.27
C LEU A 97 -0.38 -2.72 15.47
N LYS A 98 0.76 -2.76 16.16
CA LYS A 98 2.07 -2.62 15.54
C LYS A 98 3.12 -3.44 16.25
N GLN A 99 4.03 -4.03 15.49
CA GLN A 99 5.17 -4.78 16.01
C GLN A 99 6.39 -4.67 15.10
N GLY A 100 7.55 -5.00 15.66
CA GLY A 100 8.81 -5.07 14.92
C GLY A 100 8.87 -6.22 13.92
N GLY A 101 9.98 -6.27 13.18
CA GLY A 101 10.36 -7.35 12.28
C GLY A 101 11.63 -8.05 12.75
N GLN A 102 11.91 -9.20 12.14
CA GLN A 102 13.18 -9.90 12.25
C GLN A 102 14.06 -9.54 11.03
N ASP A 103 14.67 -8.35 11.03
CA ASP A 103 15.77 -8.00 10.12
C ASP A 103 16.99 -7.46 10.89
N SER A 104 18.18 -7.94 10.55
CA SER A 104 19.44 -7.50 11.16
C SER A 104 20.19 -6.48 10.32
N SER A 105 19.66 -6.01 9.19
CA SER A 105 20.40 -5.13 8.28
C SER A 105 20.85 -3.82 8.95
N THR A 106 20.14 -3.32 9.98
CA THR A 106 20.53 -2.08 10.72
C THR A 106 20.27 -2.05 12.24
N GLY A 107 20.08 -3.18 12.93
CA GLY A 107 20.45 -3.28 14.37
C GLY A 107 19.40 -3.02 15.46
N SER A 108 18.11 -3.25 15.26
CA SER A 108 17.12 -3.24 16.36
C SER A 108 16.77 -4.63 16.92
N GLY A 109 17.30 -5.71 16.33
CA GLY A 109 16.82 -7.07 16.60
C GLY A 109 15.34 -7.21 16.26
N ASN A 110 14.66 -8.17 16.90
CA ASN A 110 13.28 -8.54 16.56
C ASN A 110 12.22 -7.48 16.94
N THR A 111 12.59 -6.45 17.68
CA THR A 111 11.65 -5.50 18.33
C THR A 111 11.52 -4.18 17.58
N GLY A 112 12.47 -3.83 16.72
CA GLY A 112 12.34 -2.65 15.87
C GLY A 112 11.74 -2.96 14.51
N CYS A 113 11.39 -1.92 13.78
CA CYS A 113 10.91 -2.05 12.42
C CYS A 113 12.08 -2.25 11.45
N ASP A 114 11.83 -3.03 10.41
CA ASP A 114 12.81 -3.27 9.36
C ASP A 114 12.92 -2.04 8.46
N PRO A 115 13.96 -1.90 7.61
CA PRO A 115 14.08 -0.77 6.68
C PRO A 115 12.86 -0.59 5.76
N SER A 116 12.14 -1.69 5.51
CA SER A 116 10.93 -1.72 4.70
C SER A 116 9.66 -1.35 5.49
N GLY A 117 9.75 -1.22 6.81
CA GLY A 117 8.65 -0.82 7.69
C GLY A 117 8.33 -1.84 8.78
N CYS A 118 7.25 -1.57 9.49
CA CYS A 118 6.79 -2.37 10.61
C CYS A 118 5.63 -3.28 10.17
N ARG A 119 5.38 -4.34 10.93
CA ARG A 119 4.15 -5.12 10.78
C ARG A 119 3.04 -4.49 11.60
N GLY A 120 1.82 -4.59 11.13
CA GLY A 120 0.68 -4.02 11.81
C GLY A 120 -0.54 -3.89 10.94
N GLU A 121 -1.61 -3.43 11.57
CA GLU A 121 -2.89 -3.17 10.94
C GLU A 121 -3.72 -2.21 11.80
N LEU A 122 -4.68 -1.54 11.18
CA LEU A 122 -5.67 -0.74 11.88
C LEU A 122 -6.95 -1.56 12.05
N VAL A 123 -7.46 -1.66 13.28
CA VAL A 123 -8.68 -2.39 13.63
C VAL A 123 -9.70 -1.48 14.30
N LYS A 124 -10.98 -1.83 14.20
CA LYS A 124 -12.07 -1.14 14.89
C LYS A 124 -12.50 -1.91 16.14
N VAL A 125 -12.69 -1.20 17.24
CA VAL A 125 -13.08 -1.76 18.53
C VAL A 125 -14.58 -2.11 18.51
N ALA A 126 -14.90 -3.35 18.83
CA ALA A 126 -16.26 -3.84 19.02
C ALA A 126 -16.73 -3.66 20.47
N SER A 127 -15.88 -3.98 21.45
CA SER A 127 -16.17 -3.83 22.88
C SER A 127 -14.89 -3.83 23.72
N VAL A 128 -15.00 -3.42 24.98
CA VAL A 128 -13.89 -3.37 25.93
C VAL A 128 -14.34 -3.93 27.28
N SER A 129 -13.54 -4.81 27.86
CA SER A 129 -13.74 -5.35 29.22
C SER A 129 -12.40 -5.33 29.96
N GLY A 130 -12.26 -4.43 30.93
CA GLY A 130 -10.96 -4.13 31.54
C GLY A 130 -9.97 -3.64 30.49
N ASN A 131 -8.81 -4.30 30.39
CA ASN A 131 -7.78 -4.00 29.37
C ASN A 131 -7.90 -4.91 28.13
N THR A 132 -8.91 -5.77 28.06
CA THR A 132 -9.17 -6.63 26.91
C THR A 132 -10.06 -5.89 25.92
N VAL A 133 -9.57 -5.75 24.70
CA VAL A 133 -10.25 -5.09 23.59
C VAL A 133 -10.67 -6.17 22.61
N THR A 134 -11.96 -6.22 22.30
CA THR A 134 -12.52 -7.06 21.22
C THR A 134 -12.69 -6.19 19.98
N VAL A 135 -12.35 -6.71 18.80
CA VAL A 135 -12.34 -6.00 17.53
C VAL A 135 -13.40 -6.54 16.56
N THR A 136 -13.83 -5.71 15.60
CA THR A 136 -14.91 -6.06 14.66
C THR A 136 -14.45 -6.97 13.53
N THR A 137 -13.15 -7.00 13.25
CA THR A 137 -12.49 -7.91 12.30
C THR A 137 -11.48 -8.75 13.06
N ALA A 138 -11.16 -9.95 12.58
CA ALA A 138 -10.07 -10.72 13.15
C ALA A 138 -8.72 -9.98 13.00
N LEU A 139 -7.72 -10.36 13.79
CA LEU A 139 -6.34 -9.91 13.63
C LEU A 139 -5.67 -10.68 12.47
N HIS A 140 -4.83 -10.01 11.69
CA HIS A 140 -4.24 -10.57 10.46
C HIS A 140 -2.75 -10.87 10.59
N ASP A 141 -2.20 -10.74 11.80
CA ASP A 141 -0.89 -11.22 12.22
C ASP A 141 -0.96 -11.69 13.69
N THR A 142 0.07 -12.42 14.12
CA THR A 142 0.30 -12.67 15.55
C THR A 142 1.09 -11.51 16.12
N TYR A 143 0.54 -10.84 17.13
CA TYR A 143 1.16 -9.71 17.83
C TYR A 143 1.77 -10.17 19.15
N ASP A 144 3.10 -10.29 19.20
CA ASP A 144 3.81 -10.82 20.36
C ASP A 144 4.61 -9.72 21.11
N PRO A 145 4.22 -9.35 22.34
CA PRO A 145 4.95 -8.35 23.13
C PRO A 145 6.34 -8.81 23.59
N SER A 146 6.57 -10.13 23.70
CA SER A 146 7.83 -10.71 24.16
C SER A 146 8.86 -10.91 23.05
N VAL A 147 8.40 -11.16 21.82
CA VAL A 147 9.27 -11.41 20.66
C VAL A 147 9.49 -10.15 19.83
N ASN A 148 8.41 -9.41 19.54
CA ASN A 148 8.42 -8.32 18.57
C ASN A 148 7.97 -6.97 19.13
N ALA A 149 7.93 -6.84 20.47
CA ALA A 149 7.51 -5.63 21.16
C ALA A 149 6.16 -5.09 20.66
N ALA A 150 5.18 -5.98 20.48
CA ALA A 150 3.86 -5.60 20.03
C ALA A 150 3.18 -4.56 20.93
N THR A 151 2.64 -3.53 20.29
CA THR A 151 1.93 -2.41 20.94
C THR A 151 0.61 -2.12 20.26
N ALA A 152 -0.27 -1.46 21.00
CA ALA A 152 -1.52 -0.91 20.53
C ALA A 152 -1.56 0.61 20.75
N GLN A 153 -2.08 1.36 19.79
CA GLN A 153 -2.26 2.82 19.86
C GLN A 153 -3.66 3.21 19.41
N LYS A 154 -4.36 4.03 20.20
CA LYS A 154 -5.65 4.61 19.78
C LYS A 154 -5.43 5.61 18.63
N LEU A 155 -6.23 5.53 17.58
CA LEU A 155 -6.36 6.61 16.59
C LEU A 155 -7.23 7.73 17.18
N VAL A 156 -6.67 8.92 17.30
CA VAL A 156 -7.28 10.08 17.97
C VAL A 156 -7.90 11.01 16.94
N GLY A 157 -9.17 11.35 17.14
CA GLY A 157 -9.91 12.28 16.28
C GLY A 157 -9.97 11.85 14.82
N PRO A 158 -10.35 10.59 14.49
CA PRO A 158 -10.47 10.17 13.12
C PRO A 158 -11.55 10.98 12.39
N VAL A 159 -11.29 11.32 11.12
CA VAL A 159 -12.33 11.88 10.25
C VAL A 159 -13.14 10.73 9.68
N THR A 160 -14.45 10.76 9.87
CA THR A 160 -15.33 9.66 9.50
C THR A 160 -16.42 10.09 8.52
N SER A 161 -16.97 9.13 7.77
CA SER A 161 -18.10 9.38 6.85
C SER A 161 -17.82 10.48 5.83
N MET A 162 -16.57 10.58 5.38
CA MET A 162 -16.17 11.50 4.32
C MET A 162 -16.57 10.93 2.96
N THR A 163 -17.06 11.79 2.08
CA THR A 163 -17.21 11.48 0.65
C THR A 163 -16.39 12.45 -0.17
N VAL A 164 -15.47 11.98 -1.00
CA VAL A 164 -14.79 12.82 -2.01
C VAL A 164 -15.15 12.28 -3.38
N LYS A 165 -15.71 13.12 -4.25
CA LYS A 165 -16.13 12.64 -5.57
C LYS A 165 -15.91 13.60 -6.72
N ASN A 166 -15.70 13.01 -7.89
CA ASN A 166 -15.80 13.66 -9.20
C ASN A 166 -14.95 14.93 -9.33
N ILE A 167 -13.71 14.89 -8.84
CA ILE A 167 -12.82 16.06 -8.77
C ILE A 167 -11.44 15.75 -9.33
N THR A 168 -10.81 16.75 -9.95
CA THR A 168 -9.42 16.65 -10.43
C THR A 168 -8.49 17.46 -9.53
N PHE A 169 -7.39 16.83 -9.11
CA PHE A 169 -6.25 17.48 -8.46
C PHE A 169 -5.07 17.52 -9.45
N ASP A 170 -4.53 18.71 -9.72
CA ASP A 170 -3.48 18.92 -10.71
C ASP A 170 -2.29 19.66 -10.08
N GLY A 171 -1.17 18.93 -9.92
CA GLY A 171 0.05 19.48 -9.31
C GLY A 171 0.82 20.41 -10.22
N SER A 172 0.41 20.59 -11.48
CA SER A 172 1.09 21.46 -12.46
C SER A 172 2.60 21.17 -12.64
N GLY A 173 3.01 19.92 -12.38
CA GLY A 173 4.39 19.46 -12.44
C GLY A 173 5.24 19.81 -11.21
N LEU A 174 4.62 20.29 -10.13
CA LEU A 174 5.31 20.68 -8.89
C LEU A 174 5.54 19.49 -7.95
N ASN A 175 6.49 19.66 -7.03
CA ASN A 175 6.74 18.72 -5.94
C ASN A 175 5.71 18.84 -4.80
N VAL A 176 4.49 18.40 -5.12
CA VAL A 176 3.33 18.36 -4.23
C VAL A 176 2.76 16.96 -4.21
N TYR A 177 1.97 16.65 -3.18
CA TYR A 177 1.09 15.48 -3.15
C TYR A 177 -0.27 15.84 -3.73
N GLY A 178 -0.99 14.87 -4.30
CA GLY A 178 -2.33 15.11 -4.83
C GLY A 178 -3.40 15.20 -3.73
N LEU A 179 -3.93 14.04 -3.38
CA LEU A 179 -4.86 13.85 -2.28
C LEU A 179 -4.16 13.10 -1.15
N GLU A 180 -4.00 13.77 -0.01
CA GLU A 180 -3.51 13.18 1.23
C GLU A 180 -4.68 12.88 2.16
N ILE A 181 -4.75 11.66 2.67
CA ILE A 181 -5.77 11.21 3.61
C ILE A 181 -5.05 10.48 4.74
N ALA A 182 -5.32 10.87 5.97
CA ALA A 182 -4.70 10.24 7.11
C ALA A 182 -5.63 10.15 8.31
N GLY A 183 -5.71 8.97 8.93
CA GLY A 183 -6.59 8.77 10.08
C GLY A 183 -8.08 8.91 9.71
N VAL A 184 -8.44 8.50 8.49
CA VAL A 184 -9.82 8.55 7.99
C VAL A 184 -10.47 7.18 8.14
N ALA A 185 -11.74 7.14 8.50
CA ALA A 185 -12.48 5.88 8.56
C ALA A 185 -13.86 5.95 7.95
N GLU A 186 -14.42 4.81 7.56
CA GLU A 186 -15.82 4.67 7.14
C GLU A 186 -16.19 5.67 6.03
N SER A 187 -15.36 5.77 5.00
CA SER A 187 -15.38 6.87 4.02
C SER A 187 -15.31 6.35 2.58
N THR A 188 -15.70 7.19 1.62
CA THR A 188 -15.74 6.82 0.21
C THR A 188 -15.11 7.89 -0.68
N ILE A 189 -14.27 7.47 -1.62
CA ILE A 189 -13.60 8.34 -2.58
C ILE A 189 -13.85 7.78 -3.97
N SER A 190 -14.39 8.59 -4.88
CA SER A 190 -14.79 8.09 -6.19
C SER A 190 -14.65 9.09 -7.34
N GLY A 191 -14.32 8.62 -8.54
CA GLY A 191 -14.24 9.50 -9.71
C GLY A 191 -13.18 10.60 -9.57
N VAL A 192 -12.13 10.35 -8.78
CA VAL A 192 -11.03 11.31 -8.56
C VAL A 192 -9.96 11.11 -9.62
N THR A 193 -9.51 12.21 -10.21
CA THR A 193 -8.32 12.24 -11.06
C THR A 193 -7.22 13.01 -10.36
N VAL A 194 -6.01 12.45 -10.30
CA VAL A 194 -4.83 13.16 -9.82
C VAL A 194 -3.77 13.14 -10.92
N LYS A 195 -3.21 14.31 -11.22
CA LYS A 195 -2.22 14.42 -12.29
C LYS A 195 -1.12 15.43 -12.05
N ASN A 196 0.00 15.23 -12.75
CA ASN A 196 1.14 16.16 -12.79
C ASN A 196 1.67 16.54 -11.40
N VAL A 197 1.80 15.55 -10.52
CA VAL A 197 2.37 15.73 -9.18
C VAL A 197 3.73 15.02 -9.15
N GLN A 198 4.78 15.60 -8.56
CA GLN A 198 6.03 14.85 -8.41
C GLN A 198 6.04 13.97 -7.14
N GLY A 199 5.23 14.30 -6.13
CA GLY A 199 5.00 13.43 -4.97
C GLY A 199 3.99 12.33 -5.28
N SER A 200 3.50 11.67 -4.23
CA SER A 200 2.40 10.72 -4.34
C SER A 200 1.12 11.42 -4.78
N ALA A 201 0.45 10.87 -5.80
CA ALA A 201 -0.87 11.33 -6.19
C ALA A 201 -1.92 10.99 -5.13
N LEU A 202 -1.81 9.79 -4.55
CA LEU A 202 -2.62 9.36 -3.43
C LEU A 202 -1.65 9.02 -2.29
N LEU A 203 -1.76 9.72 -1.16
CA LEU A 203 -1.00 9.41 0.04
C LEU A 203 -1.97 9.10 1.17
N ASN A 204 -2.07 7.82 1.53
CA ASN A 204 -3.05 7.33 2.47
C ASN A 204 -2.36 6.63 3.64
N ARG A 205 -2.68 7.03 4.87
CA ARG A 205 -2.03 6.49 6.06
C ARG A 205 -3.05 6.26 7.17
N GLY A 206 -3.02 5.07 7.78
CA GLY A 206 -3.78 4.79 9.00
C GLY A 206 -5.28 4.95 8.82
N ASP A 207 -5.83 4.40 7.74
CA ASP A 207 -7.25 4.53 7.42
C ASP A 207 -7.99 3.20 7.62
N PHE A 208 -9.28 3.26 7.97
CA PHE A 208 -10.11 2.08 8.22
C PHE A 208 -11.39 2.09 7.40
N ASN A 209 -11.67 1.01 6.66
CA ASN A 209 -12.90 0.89 5.87
C ASN A 209 -13.13 2.08 4.92
N VAL A 210 -12.08 2.44 4.16
CA VAL A 210 -12.16 3.47 3.13
C VAL A 210 -12.30 2.80 1.76
N ALA A 211 -13.34 3.20 1.02
CA ALA A 211 -13.61 2.67 -0.32
C ALA A 211 -13.16 3.64 -1.40
N TRP A 212 -12.38 3.15 -2.36
CA TRP A 212 -11.87 3.89 -3.50
C TRP A 212 -12.45 3.33 -4.79
N SER A 213 -13.00 4.18 -5.66
CA SER A 213 -13.53 3.71 -6.94
C SER A 213 -13.33 4.66 -8.11
N ASN A 214 -13.08 4.13 -9.30
CA ASN A 214 -12.94 4.93 -10.53
C ASN A 214 -11.89 6.05 -10.38
N ILE A 215 -10.68 5.67 -9.97
CA ILE A 215 -9.59 6.60 -9.69
C ILE A 215 -8.61 6.59 -10.85
N THR A 216 -8.19 7.78 -11.29
CA THR A 216 -7.18 7.93 -12.35
C THR A 216 -5.99 8.69 -11.81
N VAL A 217 -4.80 8.12 -11.98
CA VAL A 217 -3.51 8.72 -11.64
C VAL A 217 -2.66 8.79 -12.90
N THR A 218 -2.12 9.97 -13.21
CA THR A 218 -1.22 10.13 -14.35
C THR A 218 -0.11 11.15 -14.10
N ARG A 219 1.12 10.89 -14.55
CA ARG A 219 2.27 11.79 -14.33
C ARG A 219 2.44 12.10 -12.84
N ALA A 220 2.56 11.03 -12.06
CA ALA A 220 2.66 11.04 -10.61
C ALA A 220 3.87 10.24 -10.11
N GLY A 221 4.24 10.45 -8.84
CA GLY A 221 5.36 9.76 -8.19
C GLY A 221 6.73 10.29 -8.60
N SER A 222 7.79 9.65 -8.11
CA SER A 222 9.22 9.87 -8.45
C SER A 222 10.01 10.93 -7.67
N ALA A 223 9.39 11.88 -6.98
CA ALA A 223 10.10 12.71 -6.00
C ALA A 223 10.03 12.07 -4.61
N GLN A 224 11.07 12.28 -3.79
CA GLN A 224 11.09 11.88 -2.37
C GLN A 224 10.81 10.39 -2.12
N CYS A 225 11.21 9.51 -3.03
CA CYS A 225 10.92 8.07 -2.95
C CYS A 225 9.42 7.74 -3.00
N GLY A 226 8.58 8.68 -3.46
CA GLY A 226 7.13 8.58 -3.38
C GLY A 226 6.52 7.73 -4.49
N SER A 227 5.66 6.82 -4.08
CA SER A 227 4.81 6.00 -4.94
C SER A 227 3.68 6.84 -5.54
N ALA A 228 3.26 6.58 -6.77
CA ALA A 228 2.13 7.27 -7.38
C ALA A 228 0.86 7.08 -6.52
N ALA A 229 0.63 5.88 -6.01
CA ALA A 229 -0.39 5.60 -5.01
C ALA A 229 0.23 4.85 -3.81
N TRP A 230 0.24 5.50 -2.65
CA TRP A 230 0.78 5.00 -1.39
C TRP A 230 -0.36 4.73 -0.41
N PHE A 231 -0.51 3.48 0.00
CA PHE A 231 -1.47 3.04 1.00
C PHE A 231 -0.75 2.36 2.15
N GLU A 232 -0.76 2.99 3.32
CA GLU A 232 -0.04 2.50 4.50
C GLU A 232 -0.96 2.40 5.71
N GLY A 233 -0.81 1.37 6.54
CA GLY A 233 -1.59 1.25 7.77
C GLY A 233 -3.10 1.09 7.54
N GLN A 234 -3.50 0.45 6.43
CA GLN A 234 -4.90 0.36 6.03
C GLN A 234 -5.57 -0.87 6.65
N GLY A 235 -6.77 -0.68 7.22
CA GLY A 235 -7.61 -1.77 7.69
C GLY A 235 -8.90 -1.85 6.87
N ASN A 236 -9.27 -3.05 6.39
CA ASN A 236 -10.51 -3.25 5.62
C ASN A 236 -10.64 -2.34 4.39
N LEU A 237 -9.53 -2.11 3.68
CA LEU A 237 -9.47 -1.27 2.48
C LEU A 237 -10.30 -1.85 1.33
N SER A 238 -11.00 -1.02 0.56
CA SER A 238 -11.62 -1.42 -0.70
C SER A 238 -11.15 -0.53 -1.83
N VAL A 239 -10.63 -1.11 -2.92
CA VAL A 239 -10.25 -0.39 -4.15
C VAL A 239 -10.90 -1.08 -5.34
N ASN A 240 -11.58 -0.32 -6.20
CA ASN A 240 -12.17 -0.84 -7.43
C ASN A 240 -12.02 0.13 -8.61
N GLY A 241 -11.21 -0.24 -9.61
CA GLY A 241 -11.02 0.62 -10.78
C GLY A 241 -10.04 1.75 -10.51
N LEU A 242 -8.79 1.41 -10.19
CA LEU A 242 -7.68 2.36 -10.09
C LEU A 242 -6.79 2.18 -11.33
N SER A 243 -6.51 3.28 -12.05
CA SER A 243 -5.57 3.29 -13.16
C SER A 243 -4.41 4.24 -12.88
N ILE A 244 -3.19 3.73 -12.95
CA ILE A 244 -1.94 4.49 -12.85
C ILE A 244 -1.24 4.39 -14.21
N SER A 245 -0.84 5.53 -14.78
CA SER A 245 -0.18 5.57 -16.08
C SER A 245 0.78 6.75 -16.23
N SER A 246 1.74 6.63 -17.14
CA SER A 246 2.68 7.74 -17.45
C SER A 246 3.36 8.29 -16.19
N GLU A 247 3.79 7.40 -15.30
CA GLU A 247 4.49 7.77 -14.07
C GLU A 247 5.70 8.66 -14.37
N ASN A 248 6.03 9.56 -13.44
CA ASN A 248 7.20 10.42 -13.66
C ASN A 248 8.47 9.57 -13.61
N GLN A 249 9.44 9.90 -14.45
CA GLN A 249 10.72 9.19 -14.45
C GLN A 249 11.49 9.50 -13.16
N GLY A 250 12.14 8.49 -12.59
CA GLY A 250 13.11 8.68 -11.51
C GLY A 250 14.39 9.35 -12.01
N THR A 251 15.15 9.96 -11.10
CA THR A 251 16.41 10.64 -11.44
C THR A 251 17.64 9.72 -11.44
N GLY A 252 17.50 8.47 -11.01
CA GLY A 252 18.61 7.48 -11.02
C GLY A 252 19.60 7.60 -9.85
N SER A 253 19.33 8.41 -8.83
CA SER A 253 20.21 8.58 -7.65
C SER A 253 19.44 8.63 -6.32
N GLY A 254 20.02 8.11 -5.23
CA GLY A 254 19.35 8.05 -3.92
C GLY A 254 18.25 6.97 -3.89
N CYS A 255 17.18 7.15 -3.13
CA CYS A 255 16.01 6.27 -3.24
C CYS A 255 15.37 6.29 -4.65
N LEU A 256 15.68 7.32 -5.44
CA LEU A 256 15.28 7.46 -6.85
C LEU A 256 16.20 6.66 -7.80
N ALA A 257 17.23 5.97 -7.28
CA ALA A 257 18.02 5.00 -8.04
C ALA A 257 17.18 3.81 -8.50
N ASN A 258 16.15 3.48 -7.72
CA ASN A 258 15.12 2.53 -8.14
C ASN A 258 14.03 3.25 -8.95
N GLY A 259 13.67 4.49 -8.63
CA GLY A 259 12.79 5.39 -9.40
C GLY A 259 11.36 5.53 -8.83
N ALA A 260 10.35 5.85 -9.66
CA ALA A 260 8.94 5.91 -9.26
C ALA A 260 8.35 4.51 -8.98
N PHE A 261 7.67 4.39 -7.86
CA PHE A 261 6.82 3.23 -7.56
C PHE A 261 5.39 3.53 -8.01
N GLY A 262 4.69 2.54 -8.56
CA GLY A 262 3.31 2.73 -9.00
C GLY A 262 2.34 2.65 -7.84
N PHE A 263 1.91 1.43 -7.52
CA PHE A 263 1.01 1.14 -6.41
C PHE A 263 1.78 0.47 -5.27
N GLU A 264 1.67 1.03 -4.06
CA GLU A 264 2.23 0.46 -2.85
C GLU A 264 1.17 0.25 -1.77
N LEU A 265 1.17 -0.95 -1.19
CA LEU A 265 0.34 -1.33 -0.05
C LEU A 265 1.22 -1.83 1.10
N ILE A 266 1.24 -1.08 2.20
CA ILE A 266 2.20 -1.25 3.30
C ILE A 266 1.44 -1.41 4.62
N GLN A 267 1.88 -2.33 5.49
CA GLN A 267 1.33 -2.49 6.85
C GLN A 267 -0.21 -2.51 6.84
N SER A 268 -0.80 -3.26 5.91
CA SER A 268 -2.22 -3.19 5.58
C SER A 268 -2.84 -4.57 5.52
N ALA A 269 -4.05 -4.69 6.05
CA ALA A 269 -4.69 -5.99 6.15
C ALA A 269 -6.18 -5.98 5.79
N ASN A 270 -6.66 -7.17 5.41
CA ASN A 270 -8.07 -7.44 5.11
C ASN A 270 -8.64 -6.56 3.97
N GLY A 271 -7.79 -6.21 2.99
CA GLY A 271 -8.19 -5.40 1.86
C GLY A 271 -8.79 -6.21 0.71
N THR A 272 -9.71 -5.60 -0.03
CA THR A 272 -10.17 -6.09 -1.34
C THR A 272 -9.83 -5.07 -2.41
N ILE A 273 -8.90 -5.42 -3.30
CA ILE A 273 -8.36 -4.55 -4.35
C ILE A 273 -8.69 -5.17 -5.71
N SER A 274 -9.50 -4.51 -6.51
CA SER A 274 -10.03 -5.05 -7.76
C SER A 274 -9.86 -4.08 -8.92
N ASN A 275 -9.66 -4.63 -10.13
CA ASN A 275 -9.57 -3.86 -11.38
C ASN A 275 -8.53 -2.73 -11.30
N VAL A 276 -7.35 -3.04 -10.77
CA VAL A 276 -6.22 -2.11 -10.68
C VAL A 276 -5.32 -2.31 -11.89
N THR A 277 -4.98 -1.24 -12.59
CA THR A 277 -4.00 -1.24 -13.67
C THR A 277 -2.86 -0.29 -13.32
N VAL A 278 -1.64 -0.82 -13.33
CA VAL A 278 -0.41 -0.01 -13.30
C VAL A 278 0.30 -0.17 -14.63
N ASP A 279 0.37 0.91 -15.39
CA ASP A 279 1.18 1.05 -16.59
C ASP A 279 2.39 1.94 -16.29
N ALA A 280 3.49 1.30 -15.92
CA ALA A 280 4.73 1.97 -15.49
C ALA A 280 5.62 2.39 -16.66
N SER A 281 5.03 2.59 -17.86
CA SER A 281 5.76 3.05 -19.05
C SER A 281 6.57 4.30 -18.72
N GLY A 282 7.90 4.19 -18.85
CA GLY A 282 8.83 5.29 -18.63
C GLY A 282 9.30 5.47 -17.18
N ALA A 283 8.73 4.76 -16.20
CA ALA A 283 9.21 4.77 -14.83
C ALA A 283 10.27 3.69 -14.58
N TYR A 284 11.37 4.12 -13.96
CA TYR A 284 12.28 3.25 -13.23
C TYR A 284 11.58 2.93 -11.91
N GLY A 285 11.47 1.67 -11.46
CA GLY A 285 10.98 1.35 -10.11
C GLY A 285 10.18 0.07 -10.03
N ARG A 286 9.46 -0.11 -8.93
CA ARG A 286 8.50 -1.22 -8.74
C ARG A 286 7.11 -0.72 -9.09
N PRO A 287 6.54 -1.15 -10.23
CA PRO A 287 5.18 -0.76 -10.61
C PRO A 287 4.16 -1.14 -9.53
N PHE A 288 4.33 -2.29 -8.90
CA PHE A 288 3.43 -2.75 -7.85
C PHE A 288 4.23 -3.38 -6.72
N LYS A 289 3.97 -2.96 -5.49
CA LYS A 289 4.66 -3.47 -4.31
C LYS A 289 3.72 -3.63 -3.12
N THR A 290 3.96 -4.70 -2.37
CA THR A 290 3.36 -4.95 -1.05
C THR A 290 4.45 -5.03 0.00
N THR A 291 4.19 -4.56 1.22
CA THR A 291 5.13 -4.68 2.34
C THR A 291 4.40 -4.88 3.65
N ALA A 292 4.67 -5.97 4.36
CA ALA A 292 3.89 -6.36 5.53
C ALA A 292 2.37 -6.31 5.29
N ALA A 293 1.94 -6.55 4.04
CA ALA A 293 0.54 -6.54 3.66
C ALA A 293 -0.01 -7.96 3.82
N ARG A 294 -1.12 -8.11 4.54
CA ARG A 294 -1.60 -9.44 4.93
C ARG A 294 -3.08 -9.65 4.65
N TRP A 295 -3.44 -10.87 4.23
CA TRP A 295 -4.85 -11.24 3.99
C TRP A 295 -5.58 -10.30 3.01
N ASN A 296 -4.87 -9.72 2.04
CA ASN A 296 -5.51 -8.92 0.99
C ASN A 296 -5.90 -9.79 -0.20
N THR A 297 -7.02 -9.46 -0.84
CA THR A 297 -7.46 -10.08 -2.09
C THR A 297 -7.32 -9.10 -3.24
N PHE A 298 -6.53 -9.47 -4.24
CA PHE A 298 -6.33 -8.75 -5.49
C PHE A 298 -7.09 -9.45 -6.62
N ASN A 299 -8.08 -8.81 -7.22
CA ASN A 299 -8.84 -9.37 -8.35
C ASN A 299 -8.57 -8.56 -9.63
N SER A 300 -8.16 -9.21 -10.71
CA SER A 300 -7.92 -8.56 -12.01
C SER A 300 -6.86 -7.44 -11.94
N LEU A 301 -5.78 -7.67 -11.19
CA LEU A 301 -4.62 -6.77 -11.17
C LEU A 301 -3.86 -6.85 -12.51
N THR A 302 -3.63 -5.71 -13.17
CA THR A 302 -2.78 -5.61 -14.36
C THR A 302 -1.55 -4.76 -14.06
N VAL A 303 -0.36 -5.29 -14.29
CA VAL A 303 0.92 -4.59 -14.09
C VAL A 303 1.79 -4.75 -15.33
N LYS A 304 2.17 -3.63 -15.96
CA LYS A 304 2.89 -3.69 -17.22
C LYS A 304 3.88 -2.55 -17.45
N ASN A 305 4.79 -2.78 -18.39
CA ASN A 305 5.67 -1.79 -19.00
C ASN A 305 6.69 -1.13 -18.04
N GLY A 306 7.01 -1.76 -16.90
CA GLY A 306 8.10 -1.28 -16.03
C GLY A 306 9.47 -1.37 -16.72
N VAL A 307 10.39 -0.44 -16.43
CA VAL A 307 11.62 -0.25 -17.24
C VAL A 307 12.89 -0.91 -16.68
N ALA A 308 13.01 -1.14 -15.36
CA ALA A 308 14.28 -1.51 -14.71
C ALA A 308 14.31 -2.83 -13.89
N ALA A 309 14.96 -2.87 -12.72
CA ALA A 309 15.02 -4.05 -11.86
C ALA A 309 13.82 -4.09 -10.90
N TYR A 310 13.42 -5.28 -10.44
CA TYR A 310 12.24 -5.49 -9.58
C TYR A 310 10.89 -5.04 -10.21
N ASN A 311 10.81 -5.02 -11.53
CA ASN A 311 9.60 -4.60 -12.23
C ASN A 311 8.52 -5.67 -12.22
N GLY A 312 7.26 -5.25 -12.13
CA GLY A 312 6.10 -6.12 -12.05
C GLY A 312 5.48 -6.05 -10.66
N VAL A 313 5.13 -7.21 -10.10
CA VAL A 313 4.55 -7.35 -8.77
C VAL A 313 5.62 -7.80 -7.78
N SER A 314 5.85 -6.98 -6.75
CA SER A 314 6.83 -7.26 -5.71
C SER A 314 6.19 -7.47 -4.35
N LEU A 315 6.41 -8.65 -3.78
CA LEU A 315 6.00 -8.98 -2.42
C LEU A 315 7.22 -8.80 -1.52
N GLU A 316 7.20 -7.78 -0.67
CA GLU A 316 8.31 -7.48 0.21
C GLU A 316 7.96 -7.77 1.67
N TYR A 317 8.94 -8.28 2.43
CA TYR A 317 8.97 -8.42 3.89
C TYR A 317 7.61 -8.64 4.58
N TYR A 318 7.35 -9.87 5.05
CA TYR A 318 6.12 -10.24 5.77
C TYR A 318 4.82 -10.13 4.98
N SER A 319 4.88 -9.91 3.66
CA SER A 319 3.67 -9.86 2.84
C SER A 319 3.11 -11.27 2.69
N SER A 320 2.04 -11.57 3.43
CA SER A 320 1.60 -12.95 3.68
C SER A 320 0.11 -13.16 3.50
N ARG A 321 -0.28 -14.35 3.04
CA ARG A 321 -1.69 -14.76 2.87
C ARG A 321 -2.50 -13.86 1.93
N ASN A 322 -1.82 -13.15 1.04
CA ASN A 322 -2.49 -12.39 0.00
C ASN A 322 -2.92 -13.33 -1.12
N THR A 323 -4.05 -13.06 -1.74
CA THR A 323 -4.58 -13.83 -2.87
C THR A 323 -4.62 -12.95 -4.12
N TYR A 324 -3.99 -13.39 -5.19
CA TYR A 324 -3.96 -12.73 -6.49
C TYR A 324 -4.77 -13.56 -7.49
N ASN A 325 -5.97 -13.09 -7.83
CA ASN A 325 -6.89 -13.75 -8.75
C ASN A 325 -6.86 -13.09 -10.12
N SER A 326 -6.64 -13.88 -11.17
CA SER A 326 -6.70 -13.44 -12.58
C SER A 326 -5.80 -12.23 -12.86
N CYS A 327 -4.60 -12.20 -12.26
CA CYS A 327 -3.66 -11.12 -12.47
C CYS A 327 -2.98 -11.20 -13.84
N VAL A 328 -2.61 -10.06 -14.42
CA VAL A 328 -1.88 -9.95 -15.69
C VAL A 328 -0.60 -9.16 -15.43
N VAL A 329 0.55 -9.79 -15.62
CA VAL A 329 1.84 -9.15 -15.38
C VAL A 329 2.73 -9.29 -16.61
N THR A 330 2.95 -8.21 -17.35
CA THR A 330 3.51 -8.31 -18.70
C THR A 330 4.43 -7.18 -19.13
N ASN A 331 5.33 -7.47 -20.06
CA ASN A 331 6.21 -6.48 -20.70
C ASN A 331 7.03 -5.65 -19.71
N ASN A 332 7.44 -6.25 -18.60
CA ASN A 332 8.34 -5.59 -17.64
C ASN A 332 9.80 -5.86 -18.00
N GLY A 333 10.66 -4.85 -17.94
CA GLY A 333 12.07 -4.92 -18.29
C GLY A 333 12.88 -5.90 -17.44
N ALA A 334 14.02 -6.35 -17.97
CA ALA A 334 14.87 -7.38 -17.35
C ALA A 334 15.80 -6.87 -16.22
N GLY A 335 16.01 -5.56 -16.12
CA GLY A 335 17.11 -4.96 -15.35
C GLY A 335 18.50 -5.35 -15.89
N ALA A 336 19.57 -4.75 -15.34
CA ALA A 336 20.93 -5.20 -15.58
C ALA A 336 21.37 -6.14 -14.44
N GLY A 337 21.67 -7.40 -14.75
CA GLY A 337 22.21 -8.39 -13.81
C GLY A 337 21.39 -9.69 -13.73
N THR A 338 22.09 -10.82 -13.86
CA THR A 338 21.55 -12.17 -13.57
C THR A 338 21.42 -12.34 -12.05
N ALA A 339 20.33 -12.97 -11.58
CA ALA A 339 20.08 -13.34 -10.17
C ALA A 339 19.68 -12.26 -9.15
N ASN A 340 19.42 -11.01 -9.54
CA ASN A 340 18.98 -9.95 -8.62
C ASN A 340 17.48 -9.66 -8.75
N GLY A 341 16.60 -10.48 -8.16
CA GLY A 341 15.18 -10.13 -7.94
C GLY A 341 14.34 -9.70 -9.15
N ASN A 342 14.79 -9.94 -10.37
CA ASN A 342 14.12 -9.47 -11.59
C ASN A 342 13.16 -10.55 -12.07
N ALA A 343 11.89 -10.42 -11.74
CA ALA A 343 10.85 -11.29 -12.26
C ALA A 343 9.55 -10.52 -12.43
N GLY A 344 8.67 -11.01 -13.31
CA GLY A 344 7.32 -10.46 -13.44
C GLY A 344 6.60 -10.43 -12.09
N ILE A 345 6.64 -11.53 -11.34
CA ILE A 345 6.25 -11.59 -9.94
C ILE A 345 7.46 -12.04 -9.12
N ASN A 346 7.82 -11.30 -8.07
CA ASN A 346 8.87 -11.69 -7.15
C ASN A 346 8.42 -11.66 -5.68
N THR A 347 8.99 -12.55 -4.88
CA THR A 347 9.12 -12.33 -3.43
C THR A 347 10.50 -11.76 -3.14
N PHE A 348 10.56 -10.75 -2.28
CA PHE A 348 11.78 -10.02 -1.92
C PHE A 348 11.85 -9.84 -0.40
N GLY A 349 13.05 -9.99 0.17
CA GLY A 349 13.21 -10.06 1.61
C GLY A 349 12.82 -11.44 2.15
N ASN A 350 12.16 -11.48 3.30
CA ASN A 350 11.77 -12.72 3.97
C ASN A 350 10.35 -12.65 4.53
N PHE A 351 9.85 -13.83 4.89
CA PHE A 351 8.52 -14.03 5.47
C PHE A 351 7.38 -13.62 4.53
N ASN A 352 7.59 -13.67 3.22
CA ASN A 352 6.49 -13.57 2.26
C ASN A 352 5.82 -14.94 2.15
N GLN A 353 4.85 -15.21 3.03
CA GLN A 353 4.37 -16.57 3.26
C GLN A 353 2.92 -16.76 2.86
N TYR A 354 2.59 -17.98 2.41
CA TYR A 354 1.22 -18.41 2.18
C TYR A 354 0.44 -17.56 1.17
N ASN A 355 1.10 -16.84 0.27
CA ASN A 355 0.42 -16.11 -0.79
C ASN A 355 -0.09 -17.07 -1.87
N SER A 356 -1.21 -16.74 -2.49
CA SER A 356 -1.85 -17.56 -3.52
C SER A 356 -1.96 -16.79 -4.83
N PHE A 357 -1.52 -17.40 -5.93
CA PHE A 357 -1.60 -16.84 -7.28
C PHE A 357 -2.50 -17.74 -8.13
N VAL A 358 -3.73 -17.30 -8.37
CA VAL A 358 -4.80 -18.09 -9.00
C VAL A 358 -5.08 -17.55 -10.40
N ASN A 359 -4.88 -18.38 -11.42
CA ASN A 359 -5.14 -18.05 -12.83
C ASN A 359 -4.45 -16.77 -13.34
N CYS A 360 -3.24 -16.48 -12.86
CA CYS A 360 -2.47 -15.34 -13.34
C CYS A 360 -1.82 -15.59 -14.71
N THR A 361 -1.73 -14.55 -15.54
CA THR A 361 -1.00 -14.54 -16.81
C THR A 361 0.25 -13.67 -16.65
N VAL A 362 1.42 -14.31 -16.61
CA VAL A 362 2.71 -13.63 -16.43
C VAL A 362 3.60 -13.91 -17.63
N THR A 363 3.71 -12.93 -18.52
CA THR A 363 4.31 -13.14 -19.85
C THR A 363 5.10 -11.95 -20.38
N GLY A 364 6.10 -12.21 -21.22
CA GLY A 364 6.84 -11.15 -21.91
C GLY A 364 7.67 -10.25 -20.99
N ASN A 365 7.89 -10.68 -19.74
CA ASN A 365 8.80 -9.99 -18.83
C ASN A 365 10.25 -10.38 -19.19
N GLY A 366 11.18 -9.44 -19.10
CA GLY A 366 12.54 -9.58 -19.63
C GLY A 366 13.43 -10.60 -18.90
N ASN A 367 12.96 -11.17 -17.78
CA ASN A 367 13.69 -12.14 -16.97
C ASN A 367 12.75 -13.31 -16.56
N VAL A 368 12.87 -13.87 -15.35
CA VAL A 368 11.98 -14.91 -14.82
C VAL A 368 10.54 -14.37 -14.78
N GLN A 369 9.53 -15.22 -15.01
CA GLN A 369 8.14 -14.78 -14.91
C GLN A 369 7.67 -14.81 -13.46
N PHE A 370 7.99 -15.87 -12.71
CA PHE A 370 7.68 -15.99 -11.30
C PHE A 370 8.90 -16.43 -10.48
N LEU A 371 9.26 -15.64 -9.49
CA LEU A 371 10.42 -15.87 -8.63
C LEU A 371 10.01 -15.89 -7.16
N VAL A 372 10.26 -17.02 -6.49
CA VAL A 372 10.37 -17.05 -5.02
C VAL A 372 11.83 -16.92 -4.66
N ASN A 373 12.22 -15.75 -4.16
CA ASN A 373 13.57 -15.52 -3.67
C ASN A 373 13.59 -15.64 -2.15
N ASN A 374 14.65 -16.23 -1.62
CA ASN A 374 14.67 -16.73 -0.25
C ASN A 374 15.69 -16.04 0.65
N TYR A 375 16.39 -15.02 0.17
CA TYR A 375 17.45 -14.41 0.95
C TYR A 375 17.13 -12.95 1.24
N ASP A 376 16.82 -12.67 2.50
CA ASP A 376 16.95 -11.34 3.08
C ASP A 376 18.42 -11.05 3.44
N ALA A 377 18.65 -9.90 4.07
CA ALA A 377 19.98 -9.52 4.56
C ALA A 377 20.56 -10.53 5.57
N LEU A 378 19.69 -11.28 6.25
CA LEU A 378 20.03 -12.34 7.20
C LEU A 378 20.23 -13.73 6.56
N ARG A 379 19.96 -13.86 5.25
CA ARG A 379 19.96 -15.11 4.48
C ARG A 379 19.06 -16.20 5.05
N LEU A 380 17.98 -15.83 5.75
CA LEU A 380 17.26 -16.81 6.57
C LEU A 380 16.31 -17.73 5.81
N GLY A 381 15.98 -17.49 4.55
CA GLY A 381 15.37 -18.57 3.78
C GLY A 381 13.90 -18.86 4.09
N MET A 382 13.08 -17.88 4.47
CA MET A 382 11.79 -18.12 5.16
C MET A 382 10.53 -17.85 4.34
N ASP A 383 10.64 -17.73 3.02
CA ASP A 383 9.47 -17.64 2.15
C ASP A 383 8.89 -19.04 1.94
N ILE A 384 7.72 -19.31 2.55
CA ILE A 384 7.10 -20.64 2.59
C ILE A 384 5.62 -20.61 2.23
N GLY A 385 5.11 -21.73 1.73
CA GLY A 385 3.67 -21.95 1.54
C GLY A 385 3.03 -21.12 0.43
N ASN A 386 3.81 -20.39 -0.37
CA ASN A 386 3.29 -19.70 -1.56
C ASN A 386 2.79 -20.72 -2.59
N THR A 387 1.64 -20.46 -3.19
CA THR A 387 0.97 -21.39 -4.13
C THR A 387 0.70 -20.74 -5.48
N ILE A 388 0.94 -21.49 -6.55
CA ILE A 388 0.53 -21.15 -7.92
C ILE A 388 -0.57 -22.13 -8.30
N ASN A 389 -1.77 -21.63 -8.59
CA ASN A 389 -2.94 -22.43 -8.95
C ASN A 389 -3.47 -22.01 -10.32
N GLY A 390 -3.04 -22.73 -11.36
CA GLY A 390 -3.38 -22.41 -12.75
C GLY A 390 -2.68 -21.16 -13.28
N GLY A 391 -3.10 -20.72 -14.47
CA GLY A 391 -2.54 -19.54 -15.15
C GLY A 391 -1.54 -19.87 -16.26
N THR A 392 -0.89 -18.85 -16.79
CA THR A 392 0.09 -18.93 -17.88
C THR A 392 1.37 -18.20 -17.47
N TYR A 393 2.50 -18.91 -17.47
CA TYR A 393 3.81 -18.36 -17.13
C TYR A 393 4.76 -18.70 -18.28
N THR A 394 5.05 -17.72 -19.15
CA THR A 394 5.91 -17.94 -20.32
C THR A 394 6.80 -16.74 -20.62
N GLY A 395 8.07 -17.01 -20.95
CA GLY A 395 9.06 -16.00 -21.28
C GLY A 395 9.64 -16.25 -22.68
N THR A 396 10.17 -15.19 -23.28
CA THR A 396 10.87 -15.28 -24.57
C THR A 396 12.38 -15.46 -24.41
N ASN A 397 12.92 -15.33 -23.19
CA ASN A 397 14.32 -15.60 -22.92
C ASN A 397 14.57 -17.12 -22.83
N THR A 398 15.68 -17.57 -23.40
CA THR A 398 16.12 -18.97 -23.34
C THR A 398 17.14 -19.21 -22.21
N ALA A 399 17.58 -18.13 -21.56
CA ALA A 399 18.59 -18.14 -20.51
C ALA A 399 18.01 -18.43 -19.13
N GLU A 400 16.77 -17.98 -18.86
CA GLU A 400 16.16 -18.03 -17.53
C GLU A 400 14.92 -18.95 -17.55
N PRO A 401 14.60 -19.63 -16.43
CA PRO A 401 13.37 -20.40 -16.34
C PRO A 401 12.15 -19.47 -16.26
N ALA A 402 10.98 -19.98 -16.66
CA ALA A 402 9.73 -19.24 -16.48
C ALA A 402 9.38 -19.11 -14.99
N ILE A 403 9.63 -20.17 -14.21
CA ILE A 403 9.42 -20.19 -12.76
C ILE A 403 10.73 -20.61 -12.07
N ALA A 404 11.19 -19.80 -11.11
CA ALA A 404 12.31 -20.09 -10.24
C ALA A 404 11.87 -20.06 -8.78
N ILE A 405 12.18 -21.13 -8.04
CA ILE A 405 11.98 -21.19 -6.59
C ILE A 405 13.34 -21.48 -5.97
N TYR A 406 13.84 -20.53 -5.20
CA TYR A 406 15.05 -20.72 -4.39
C TYR A 406 14.65 -21.16 -2.99
N GLY A 407 15.19 -22.28 -2.52
CA GLY A 407 15.15 -22.74 -1.14
C GLY A 407 16.52 -22.58 -0.49
N SER A 408 16.60 -22.75 0.84
CA SER A 408 17.84 -22.55 1.60
C SER A 408 19.03 -23.42 1.13
N MET A 409 18.77 -24.55 0.46
CA MET A 409 19.78 -25.49 -0.06
C MET A 409 19.41 -26.14 -1.41
N ALA A 410 18.34 -25.69 -2.07
CA ALA A 410 17.85 -26.30 -3.31
C ALA A 410 17.22 -25.24 -4.21
N CYS A 411 17.20 -25.48 -5.52
CA CYS A 411 16.48 -24.65 -6.46
C CYS A 411 15.61 -25.51 -7.38
N ILE A 412 14.39 -25.05 -7.65
CA ILE A 412 13.48 -25.67 -8.63
C ILE A 412 13.33 -24.71 -9.78
N TRP A 413 13.67 -25.16 -10.98
CA TRP A 413 13.55 -24.39 -12.22
C TRP A 413 12.56 -25.09 -13.15
N VAL A 414 11.49 -24.38 -13.53
CA VAL A 414 10.54 -24.86 -14.54
C VAL A 414 10.81 -24.11 -15.84
N ARG A 415 11.27 -24.84 -16.85
CA ARG A 415 11.48 -24.29 -18.20
C ARG A 415 10.30 -24.64 -19.09
N PRO A 416 9.81 -23.72 -19.92
CA PRO A 416 8.91 -24.09 -21.01
C PRO A 416 9.62 -25.12 -21.90
N THR A 417 8.94 -26.23 -22.22
CA THR A 417 9.41 -27.13 -23.27
C THR A 417 9.26 -26.40 -24.61
N ALA A 418 10.34 -26.34 -25.39
CA ALA A 418 10.23 -25.91 -26.78
C ALA A 418 9.24 -26.85 -27.49
N VAL A 419 8.19 -26.28 -28.08
CA VAL A 419 7.24 -27.00 -28.94
C VAL A 419 7.75 -26.93 -30.36
#